data_AF-D8RER6-F1
#
_entry.id   AF-D8RER6-F1
#
_cell.length_a   1.000
_cell.length_b   1.000
_cell.length_c   1.000
_cell.angle_alpha   90.00
_cell.angle_beta   90.00
_cell.angle_gamma   90.00
#
_symmetry.space_group_name_H-M   'P 1'
#
loop_
_entity.id
_entity.type
_entity.pdbx_description
1 polymer ?
#
loop_
_entity_poly.entity_id
_entity_poly.type
_entity_poly.pdbx_seq_one_letter_code
_entity_poly.pdbx_strand_id
1 'polypeptide(L)' 'VGRRYFDIFIQGDRKLKDFNIREEANGSLRALTRSFTAVNVSNGVLDIHLLWMGKGTCCAPFRSFGPLISAIQV' A
#
# COMPACT_ATOMS: atom_id res chain seq x y z
N VAL A 1 11.49 -3.39 16.17
CA VAL A 1 11.75 -3.00 14.76
C VAL A 1 10.45 -2.55 14.13
N GLY A 2 10.44 -1.38 13.51
CA GLY A 2 9.25 -0.82 12.86
C GLY A 2 8.83 -1.61 11.62
N ARG A 3 7.54 -1.97 11.52
CA ARG A 3 6.98 -2.63 10.34
C ARG A 3 6.06 -1.64 9.62
N ARG A 4 6.07 -1.68 8.28
CA ARG A 4 5.16 -0.90 7.44
C ARG A 4 4.03 -1.81 6.99
N TYR A 5 2.81 -1.45 7.37
CA TYR A 5 1.61 -2.10 6.87
C TYR A 5 0.67 -1.00 6.38
N PHE A 6 0.11 -1.16 5.20
CA PHE A 6 -0.88 -0.24 4.66
C PHE A 6 -1.80 -0.96 3.69
N ASP A 7 -3.02 -0.48 3.56
CA ASP A 7 -3.98 -0.94 2.57
C ASP A 7 -3.81 -0.13 1.29
N ILE A 8 -4.07 -0.76 0.15
CA ILE A 8 -4.07 -0.12 -1.17
C ILE A 8 -5.49 -0.20 -1.71
N PHE A 9 -6.07 0.98 -1.92
CA PHE A 9 -7.36 1.13 -2.58
C PHE A 9 -7.16 1.73 -3.97
N ILE A 10 -7.89 1.23 -4.95
CA ILE A 10 -7.93 1.78 -6.30
C ILE A 10 -9.41 1.94 -6.66
N GLN A 11 -9.84 3.16 -6.99
CA GLN A 11 -11.25 3.46 -7.30
C GLN A 11 -12.22 3.01 -6.19
N GLY A 12 -11.83 3.22 -4.92
CA GLY A 12 -12.62 2.82 -3.75
C GLY A 12 -12.54 1.32 -3.40
N ASP A 13 -12.08 0.46 -4.30
CA ASP A 13 -11.90 -0.96 -4.04
C ASP A 13 -10.60 -1.24 -3.28
N ARG A 14 -10.68 -1.97 -2.16
CA ARG A 14 -9.48 -2.46 -1.46
C ARG A 14 -8.83 -3.59 -2.26
N LYS A 15 -7.73 -3.30 -2.95
CA LYS A 15 -6.97 -4.29 -3.73
C LYS A 15 -5.97 -5.07 -2.87
N LEU A 16 -5.34 -4.41 -1.90
CA LEU A 16 -4.43 -5.07 -0.95
C LEU A 16 -4.74 -4.62 0.48
N LYS A 17 -4.68 -5.57 1.42
CA LYS A 17 -4.89 -5.34 2.85
C LYS A 17 -3.62 -5.68 3.62
N ASP A 18 -3.27 -4.87 4.62
CA ASP A 18 -2.13 -5.07 5.49
C ASP A 18 -0.83 -5.33 4.71
N PHE A 19 -0.63 -4.59 3.62
CA PHE A 19 0.47 -4.84 2.69
C PHE A 19 1.81 -4.44 3.31
N ASN A 20 2.76 -5.38 3.29
CA ASN A 20 4.13 -5.17 3.72
C ASN A 20 5.10 -5.54 2.59
N ILE A 21 5.70 -4.53 1.98
CA ILE A 21 6.62 -4.67 0.85
C ILE A 21 7.77 -5.62 1.16
N ARG A 22 8.34 -5.57 2.38
CA ARG A 22 9.50 -6.39 2.75
C ARG A 22 9.14 -7.86 2.84
N GLU A 23 7.97 -8.18 3.39
CA GLU A 23 7.48 -9.55 3.50
C GLU A 23 7.18 -10.11 2.11
N GLU A 24 6.50 -9.30 1.27
CA GLU A 24 6.11 -9.67 -0.10
C GLU A 24 7.30 -9.78 -1.07
N ALA A 25 8.32 -8.93 -0.92
CA ALA A 25 9.56 -9.00 -1.68
C ALA A 25 10.54 -10.05 -1.13
N ASN A 26 10.16 -10.76 -0.05
CA ASN A 26 11.01 -11.72 0.65
C ASN A 26 12.41 -11.16 0.98
N GLY A 27 12.47 -9.91 1.47
CA GLY A 27 13.73 -9.21 1.73
C GLY A 27 13.66 -7.69 1.66
N SER A 28 14.76 -7.04 2.04
CA SER A 28 14.94 -5.58 1.90
C SER A 28 15.69 -5.26 0.61
N LEU A 29 15.58 -4.02 0.10
CA LEU A 29 16.26 -3.56 -1.12
C LEU A 29 15.93 -4.39 -2.39
N ARG A 30 14.75 -5.01 -2.41
CA ARG A 30 14.23 -5.74 -3.56
C ARG A 30 13.08 -4.97 -4.19
N ALA A 31 13.14 -4.82 -5.51
CA ALA A 31 12.04 -4.24 -6.27
C ALA A 31 10.84 -5.19 -6.25
N LEU A 32 9.65 -4.63 -6.02
CA LEU A 32 8.39 -5.35 -6.06
C LEU A 32 7.40 -4.54 -6.88
N THR A 33 6.92 -5.13 -7.98
CA THR A 33 5.92 -4.52 -8.87
C THR A 33 4.60 -5.24 -8.69
N ARG A 34 3.50 -4.48 -8.56
CA ARG A 34 2.13 -5.00 -8.51
C ARG A 34 1.34 -4.38 -9.66
N SER A 35 0.82 -5.21 -10.55
CA SER A 35 -0.07 -4.81 -11.63
C SER A 35 -1.51 -5.10 -11.27
N PHE A 36 -2.39 -4.11 -11.43
CA PHE A 36 -3.81 -4.25 -11.23
C PHE A 36 -4.52 -4.02 -12.57
N THR A 37 -5.19 -5.05 -13.06
CA THR A 37 -5.99 -4.97 -14.30
C THR A 37 -7.46 -4.72 -13.97
N ALA A 38 -8.25 -4.33 -14.98
CA ALA A 38 -9.68 -4.10 -14.86
C ALA A 38 -10.08 -3.02 -13.83
N VAL A 39 -9.36 -1.90 -13.81
CA VAL A 39 -9.73 -0.71 -13.04
C VAL A 39 -10.68 0.14 -13.89
N ASN A 40 -11.92 0.32 -13.43
CA ASN A 40 -12.90 1.15 -14.11
C ASN A 40 -12.77 2.62 -13.65
N VAL A 41 -12.52 3.52 -14.59
CA VAL A 41 -12.38 4.97 -14.32
C VAL A 41 -13.50 5.70 -15.05
N SER A 42 -14.48 6.22 -14.31
CA SER A 42 -15.71 6.78 -14.90
C SER A 42 -15.65 8.29 -15.15
N ASN A 43 -14.92 9.04 -14.34
CA ASN A 43 -14.86 10.50 -14.35
C ASN A 43 -13.52 11.05 -14.87
N GLY A 44 -12.67 10.18 -15.45
CA GLY A 44 -11.33 10.55 -15.90
C GLY A 44 -10.30 10.78 -14.78
N VAL A 45 -10.66 10.52 -13.51
CA VAL A 45 -9.76 10.65 -12.35
C VAL A 45 -9.45 9.26 -11.80
N LEU A 46 -8.17 8.90 -11.73
CA LEU A 46 -7.71 7.66 -11.11
C LEU A 46 -7.40 7.89 -9.62
N ASP A 47 -8.31 7.41 -8.76
CA ASP A 47 -8.12 7.50 -7.31
C ASP A 47 -7.35 6.29 -6.77
N ILE A 48 -6.21 6.57 -6.11
CA ILE A 48 -5.39 5.56 -5.42
C ILE A 48 -5.19 6.03 -3.97
N HIS A 49 -5.64 5.25 -2.99
CA HIS A 49 -5.42 5.54 -1.58
C HIS A 49 -4.48 4.52 -0.95
N LEU A 50 -3.47 5.03 -0.25
CA LEU A 50 -2.51 4.26 0.52
C LEU A 50 -2.71 4.59 1.99
N LEU A 51 -3.37 3.72 2.74
CA LEU A 51 -3.86 4.03 4.08
C LEU A 51 -3.28 3.10 5.12
N TRP A 52 -2.75 3.66 6.21
CA TRP A 52 -2.40 2.87 7.39
C TRP A 52 -3.65 2.66 8.26
N MET A 53 -4.01 1.40 8.50
CA MET A 53 -5.23 1.03 9.22
C MET A 53 -4.95 0.53 10.65
N GLY A 54 -3.83 0.92 11.26
CA GLY A 54 -3.54 0.64 12.68
C GLY A 54 -2.68 -0.61 12.96
N LYS A 55 -2.45 -1.46 11.97
CA LYS A 55 -1.63 -2.68 12.14
C LYS A 55 -0.13 -2.36 12.18
N GLY A 56 0.64 -3.15 12.94
CA GLY A 56 2.11 -3.03 13.03
C GLY A 56 2.63 -2.19 14.19
N THR A 57 1.75 -1.66 15.04
CA THR A 57 2.10 -0.89 16.24
C THR A 57 1.30 -1.41 17.44
N CYS A 58 1.92 -1.63 18.61
CA CYS A 58 1.20 -2.12 19.80
C CYS A 58 0.46 -1.02 20.58
N CYS A 59 0.88 0.24 20.45
CA CYS A 59 0.71 1.20 21.53
C CYS A 59 0.38 2.65 21.07
N ALA A 60 -0.18 2.81 19.85
CA ALA A 60 -0.71 4.06 19.26
C ALA A 60 0.30 5.25 19.05
N PRO A 61 -0.11 6.38 18.43
CA PRO A 61 0.17 6.79 17.05
C PRO A 61 1.50 7.54 16.82
N PHE A 62 2.46 7.52 17.76
CA PHE A 62 3.62 8.41 17.70
C PHE A 62 4.64 8.07 16.61
N ARG A 63 4.67 6.83 16.13
CA ARG A 63 5.60 6.36 15.08
C ARG A 63 4.95 5.26 14.24
N SER A 64 3.98 5.63 13.40
CA SER A 64 3.56 4.78 12.29
C SER A 64 4.51 5.01 11.12
N PHE A 65 4.89 3.92 10.45
CA PHE A 65 5.62 4.01 9.20
C PHE A 65 4.59 4.02 8.08
N GLY A 66 4.36 5.20 7.52
CA GLY A 66 3.41 5.40 6.43
C GLY A 66 3.74 4.58 5.17
N PRO A 67 2.84 4.62 4.18
CA PRO A 67 3.04 3.92 2.93
C PRO A 67 4.29 4.38 2.19
N LEU A 68 4.87 3.49 1.39
CA LEU A 68 6.04 3.76 0.56
C LEU A 68 5.78 3.25 -0.85
N ILE A 69 6.00 4.11 -1.85
CA ILE A 69 5.94 3.77 -3.27
C ILE A 69 7.14 4.42 -3.97
N SER A 70 7.61 3.79 -5.04
CA SER A 70 8.71 4.33 -5.86
C SER A 70 8.24 4.89 -7.20
N ALA A 71 7.21 4.28 -7.80
CA ALA A 71 6.70 4.64 -9.11
C ALA A 71 5.26 4.16 -9.28
N ILE A 72 4.52 4.84 -10.16
CA ILE A 72 3.20 4.44 -10.64
C ILE A 72 3.27 4.43 -12.16
N GLN A 73 2.75 3.38 -12.77
CA GLN A 73 2.58 3.26 -14.22
C GLN A 73 1.09 2.99 -14.48
N VAL A 74 0.51 3.76 -15.40
CA VAL A 74 -0.91 3.70 -15.81
C VAL A 74 -0.98 3.40 -17.30
#